data_AF-A0A3Q3VYL3-F1
#
_entry.id   AF-A0A3Q3VYL3-F1
#
_cell.length_a   1.000
_cell.length_b   1.000
_cell.length_c   1.000
_cell.angle_alpha   90.00
_cell.angle_beta   90.00
_cell.angle_gamma   90.00
#
_symmetry.space_group_name_H-M   'P 1'
#
loop_
_entity.id
_entity.type
_entity.pdbx_description
1 polymer ?
#
loop_
_entity_poly.entity_id
_entity_poly.type
_entity_poly.pdbx_seq_one_letter_code
_entity_poly.pdbx_strand_id
1 'polypeptide(L)'
;MATAFVVGDKFRNKVTALLGTTDSSLPQRLREELQDILEKPEPTVLSFGAARKLKKYLQDEGHPFYLHELLEDSSLHLPEVVKPPRNPELVARLERIKAKLANEEYKRITRNVNTQEINRSGTLADLGSQVRSVKAVVVTVFNFLVTVAAAFACSYIGSQYLFTDTAARVISSVIAASVVGLAELYVLVRTIEGELGEP
;
A
#
# COMPACT_ATOMS: atom_id res chain seq x y z
N MET A 1 -9.27 -19.30 15.64
CA MET A 1 -9.36 -20.75 15.90
C MET A 1 -10.76 -21.05 16.38
N ALA A 2 -11.43 -22.09 15.87
CA ALA A 2 -12.76 -22.45 16.35
C ALA A 2 -12.70 -22.86 17.83
N THR A 3 -13.61 -22.34 18.66
CA THR A 3 -13.60 -22.53 20.12
C THR A 3 -14.77 -23.36 20.63
N ALA A 4 -15.73 -23.69 19.75
CA ALA A 4 -16.87 -24.53 20.08
C ALA A 4 -17.52 -25.15 18.84
N PHE A 5 -18.44 -26.10 19.06
CA PHE A 5 -19.32 -26.69 18.08
C PHE A 5 -20.73 -26.12 18.22
N VAL A 6 -21.37 -25.75 17.11
CA VAL A 6 -22.82 -25.58 17.05
C VAL A 6 -23.44 -26.97 16.92
N VAL A 7 -24.33 -27.28 17.83
CA VAL A 7 -24.87 -28.61 18.04
C VAL A 7 -26.31 -28.69 17.50
N GLY A 8 -26.59 -29.70 16.69
CA GLY A 8 -27.92 -29.96 16.13
C GLY A 8 -28.79 -30.94 16.95
N ASP A 9 -30.01 -31.19 16.47
CA ASP A 9 -31.03 -31.99 17.16
C ASP A 9 -30.63 -33.43 17.48
N LYS A 10 -29.86 -34.10 16.59
CA LYS A 10 -29.39 -35.47 16.86
C LYS A 10 -28.54 -35.57 18.12
N PHE A 11 -27.71 -34.56 18.40
CA PHE A 11 -26.93 -34.54 19.62
C PHE A 11 -27.83 -34.38 20.84
N ARG A 12 -28.84 -33.50 20.80
CA ARG A 12 -29.80 -33.32 21.89
C ARG A 12 -30.47 -34.64 22.22
N ASN A 13 -31.00 -35.34 21.22
CA ASN A 13 -31.68 -36.62 21.39
C ASN A 13 -30.76 -37.70 21.99
N LYS A 14 -29.53 -37.83 21.49
CA LYS A 14 -28.56 -38.82 22.00
C LYS A 14 -28.05 -38.47 23.40
N VAL A 15 -27.89 -37.20 23.73
CA VAL A 15 -27.50 -36.74 25.07
C VAL A 15 -28.65 -36.91 26.07
N THR A 16 -29.91 -36.70 25.67
CA THR A 16 -31.08 -37.01 26.51
C THR A 16 -31.16 -38.51 26.80
N ALA A 17 -30.91 -39.37 25.80
CA ALA A 17 -30.84 -40.82 26.01
C ALA A 17 -29.72 -41.22 26.98
N LEU A 18 -28.55 -40.58 26.86
CA LEU A 18 -27.41 -40.76 27.76
C LEU A 18 -27.70 -40.38 29.22
N LEU A 19 -28.41 -39.28 29.41
CA LEU A 19 -28.80 -38.80 30.74
C LEU A 19 -29.95 -39.63 31.34
N GLY A 20 -30.77 -40.27 30.50
CA GLY A 20 -31.88 -41.13 30.93
C GLY A 20 -31.46 -42.53 31.37
N THR A 21 -30.34 -43.05 30.86
CA THR A 21 -29.77 -44.33 31.33
C THR A 21 -29.21 -44.20 32.75
N THR A 22 -29.86 -44.91 33.68
CA THR A 22 -29.75 -44.80 35.14
C THR A 22 -28.40 -45.28 35.70
N ASP A 23 -27.56 -45.90 34.87
CA ASP A 23 -26.24 -46.42 35.22
C ASP A 23 -25.07 -45.48 34.87
N SER A 24 -25.35 -44.28 34.33
CA SER A 24 -24.30 -43.37 33.87
C SER A 24 -23.60 -42.66 35.03
N SER A 25 -22.40 -43.13 35.35
CA SER A 25 -21.34 -42.51 36.18
C SER A 25 -20.82 -41.17 35.65
N LEU A 26 -21.66 -40.36 34.98
CA LEU A 26 -21.25 -39.08 34.43
C LEU A 26 -20.76 -38.17 35.57
N PRO A 27 -19.56 -37.57 35.46
CA PRO A 27 -19.10 -36.58 36.43
C PRO A 27 -20.17 -35.50 36.60
N GLN A 28 -20.58 -35.22 37.84
CA GLN A 28 -21.72 -34.36 38.18
C GLN A 28 -21.65 -33.00 37.44
N ARG A 29 -20.44 -32.44 37.33
CA ARG A 29 -20.16 -31.22 36.57
C ARG A 29 -20.43 -31.31 35.06
N LEU A 30 -20.16 -32.45 34.44
CA LEU A 30 -20.42 -32.67 33.01
C LEU A 30 -21.92 -32.87 32.75
N ARG A 31 -22.63 -33.52 33.68
CA ARG A 31 -24.09 -33.68 33.63
C ARG A 31 -24.80 -32.32 33.70
N GLU A 32 -24.37 -31.46 34.63
CA GLU A 32 -24.88 -30.08 34.75
C GLU A 32 -24.55 -29.25 33.50
N GLU A 33 -23.32 -29.33 32.98
CA GLU A 33 -22.91 -28.65 31.73
C GLU A 33 -23.79 -29.10 30.53
N LEU A 34 -24.14 -30.39 30.44
CA LEU A 34 -24.98 -30.92 29.36
C LEU A 34 -26.47 -30.61 29.52
N GLN A 35 -26.98 -30.57 30.75
CA GLN A 35 -28.37 -30.18 31.04
C GLN A 35 -28.62 -28.70 30.73
N ASP A 36 -27.70 -27.81 31.13
CA ASP A 36 -27.77 -26.38 30.79
C ASP A 36 -27.72 -26.13 29.27
N ILE A 37 -27.00 -26.98 28.53
CA ILE A 37 -26.93 -26.97 27.06
C ILE A 37 -28.26 -27.41 26.43
N LEU A 38 -28.96 -28.37 27.03
CA LEU A 38 -30.27 -28.87 26.56
C LEU A 38 -31.40 -27.87 26.81
N GLU A 39 -31.35 -27.13 27.91
CA GLU A 39 -32.38 -26.15 28.30
C GLU A 39 -32.37 -24.87 27.43
N LYS A 40 -31.24 -24.54 26.81
CA LYS A 40 -31.12 -23.35 25.95
C LYS A 40 -31.79 -23.55 24.58
N PRO A 41 -32.58 -22.57 24.07
CA PRO A 41 -33.07 -22.59 22.69
C PRO A 41 -31.92 -22.38 21.69
N GLU A 42 -32.07 -22.92 20.48
CA GLU A 42 -31.04 -22.94 19.43
C GLU A 42 -30.51 -21.53 19.06
N PRO A 43 -29.22 -21.38 18.66
CA PRO A 43 -28.21 -22.42 18.45
C PRO A 43 -27.42 -22.76 19.74
N THR A 44 -27.34 -24.05 20.05
CA THR A 44 -26.62 -24.54 21.22
C THR A 44 -25.15 -24.72 20.92
N VAL A 45 -24.28 -24.19 21.79
CA VAL A 45 -22.83 -24.19 21.60
C VAL A 45 -22.16 -25.12 22.61
N LEU A 46 -21.49 -26.17 22.12
CA LEU A 46 -20.70 -27.10 22.91
C LEU A 46 -19.21 -26.72 22.87
N SER A 47 -18.62 -26.42 24.02
CA SER A 47 -17.18 -26.13 24.09
C SER A 47 -16.32 -27.35 23.76
N PHE A 48 -15.14 -27.15 23.14
CA PHE A 48 -14.19 -28.24 22.89
C PHE A 48 -13.73 -28.94 24.19
N GLY A 49 -13.70 -28.20 25.30
CA GLY A 49 -13.38 -28.76 26.62
C GLY A 49 -14.41 -29.80 27.06
N ALA A 50 -15.70 -29.47 26.93
CA ALA A 50 -16.79 -30.40 27.22
C ALA A 50 -16.78 -31.60 26.27
N ALA A 51 -16.57 -31.39 24.96
CA ALA A 51 -16.44 -32.47 23.98
C ALA A 51 -15.27 -33.42 24.30
N ARG A 52 -14.13 -32.90 24.79
CA ARG A 52 -12.98 -33.71 25.19
C ARG A 52 -13.25 -34.53 26.45
N LYS A 53 -13.95 -33.96 27.45
CA LYS A 53 -14.38 -34.69 28.65
C LYS A 53 -15.36 -35.82 28.27
N LEU A 54 -16.32 -35.51 27.41
CA LEU A 54 -17.29 -36.48 26.89
C LEU A 54 -16.58 -37.61 26.14
N LYS A 55 -15.59 -37.30 25.30
CA LYS A 55 -14.77 -38.32 24.62
C LYS A 55 -14.12 -39.29 25.59
N LYS A 56 -13.47 -38.78 26.64
CA LYS A 56 -12.78 -39.61 27.65
C LYS A 56 -13.78 -40.52 28.35
N TYR A 57 -14.91 -39.96 28.77
CA TYR A 57 -15.97 -40.73 29.42
C TYR A 57 -16.49 -41.89 28.54
N LEU A 58 -16.76 -41.61 27.26
CA LEU A 58 -17.22 -42.65 26.33
C LEU A 58 -16.18 -43.75 26.08
N GLN A 59 -14.89 -43.43 26.20
CA GLN A 59 -13.80 -44.41 26.09
C GLN A 59 -13.64 -45.25 27.36
N ASP A 60 -13.82 -44.65 28.54
CA ASP A 60 -13.62 -45.30 29.84
C ASP A 60 -14.77 -46.25 30.21
N GLU A 61 -16.01 -45.90 29.87
CA GLU A 61 -17.23 -46.67 30.21
C GLU A 61 -17.68 -47.65 29.10
N GLY A 62 -16.96 -47.71 27.97
CA GLY A 62 -17.25 -48.68 26.90
C GLY A 62 -18.64 -48.55 26.27
N HIS A 63 -19.15 -47.32 26.14
CA HIS A 63 -20.48 -47.06 25.57
C HIS A 63 -20.57 -47.45 24.08
N PRO A 64 -21.77 -47.82 23.59
CA PRO A 64 -21.96 -48.36 22.24
C PRO A 64 -21.89 -47.33 21.10
N PHE A 65 -21.77 -46.04 21.40
CA PHE A 65 -21.72 -44.96 20.40
C PHE A 65 -20.49 -44.08 20.63
N TYR A 66 -19.91 -43.58 19.54
CA TYR A 66 -18.70 -42.77 19.56
C TYR A 66 -18.99 -41.27 19.50
N LEU A 67 -18.02 -40.44 19.92
CA LEU A 67 -18.15 -38.97 19.87
C LEU A 67 -18.50 -38.44 18.48
N HIS A 68 -17.94 -39.03 17.41
CA HIS A 68 -18.22 -38.57 16.05
C HIS A 68 -19.67 -38.82 15.63
N GLU A 69 -20.33 -39.83 16.19
CA GLU A 69 -21.76 -40.09 15.97
C GLU A 69 -22.65 -39.11 16.74
N LEU A 70 -22.18 -38.58 17.86
CA LEU A 70 -22.86 -37.50 18.60
C LEU A 70 -22.73 -36.17 17.86
N LEU A 71 -21.58 -35.93 17.21
CA LEU A 71 -21.26 -34.69 16.51
C LEU A 71 -21.59 -34.73 15.01
N GLU A 72 -22.31 -35.75 14.53
CA GLU A 72 -22.61 -35.93 13.11
C GLU A 72 -23.33 -34.73 12.48
N ASP A 73 -24.26 -34.12 13.22
CA ASP A 73 -25.00 -32.92 12.80
C ASP A 73 -24.42 -31.62 13.39
N SER A 74 -23.23 -31.69 14.00
CA SER A 74 -22.60 -30.52 14.60
C SER A 74 -21.72 -29.79 13.60
N SER A 75 -21.82 -28.46 13.56
CA SER A 75 -20.94 -27.61 12.76
C SER A 75 -19.94 -26.86 13.64
N LEU A 76 -18.82 -26.42 13.08
CA LEU A 76 -17.83 -25.64 13.83
C LEU A 76 -18.33 -24.20 14.00
N HIS A 77 -18.39 -23.72 15.26
CA HIS A 77 -18.65 -22.32 15.53
C HIS A 77 -17.39 -21.50 15.26
N LEU A 78 -17.38 -20.76 14.14
CA LEU A 78 -16.38 -19.75 13.85
C LEU A 78 -16.91 -18.40 14.34
N PRO A 79 -16.33 -17.81 15.40
CA PRO A 79 -16.73 -16.47 15.82
C PRO A 79 -16.48 -15.49 14.67
N GLU A 80 -17.51 -14.75 14.29
CA GLU A 80 -17.38 -13.73 13.25
C GLU A 80 -16.45 -12.62 13.74
N VAL A 81 -15.46 -12.27 12.92
CA VAL A 81 -14.54 -11.19 13.26
C VAL A 81 -15.31 -9.88 13.18
N VAL A 82 -15.56 -9.27 14.34
CA VAL A 82 -16.15 -7.93 14.42
C VAL A 82 -15.21 -6.95 13.73
N LYS A 83 -15.62 -6.46 12.56
CA LYS A 83 -14.85 -5.45 11.84
C LYS A 83 -15.03 -4.11 12.57
N PRO A 84 -13.95 -3.40 12.90
CA PRO A 84 -14.06 -2.08 13.53
C PRO A 84 -14.82 -1.11 12.61
N PRO A 85 -15.56 -0.14 13.17
CA PRO A 85 -16.26 0.86 12.39
C PRO A 85 -15.26 1.65 11.53
N ARG A 86 -15.63 1.90 10.26
CA ARG A 86 -14.77 2.65 9.34
C ARG A 86 -14.75 4.12 9.72
N ASN A 87 -13.56 4.71 9.79
CA ASN A 87 -13.39 6.15 10.01
C ASN A 87 -13.99 6.94 8.81
N PRO A 88 -14.90 7.91 9.06
CA PRO A 88 -15.57 8.67 8.00
C PRO A 88 -14.59 9.45 7.11
N GLU A 89 -13.47 9.94 7.66
CA GLU A 89 -12.45 10.65 6.87
C GLU A 89 -11.76 9.73 5.86
N LEU A 90 -11.49 8.48 6.25
CA LEU A 90 -10.87 7.50 5.37
C LEU A 90 -11.82 7.07 4.26
N VAL A 91 -13.11 6.96 4.56
CA VAL A 91 -14.15 6.66 3.55
C VAL A 91 -14.24 7.79 2.54
N ALA A 92 -14.33 9.05 3.01
CA ALA A 92 -14.37 10.22 2.12
C ALA A 92 -13.11 10.32 1.24
N ARG A 93 -11.92 10.01 1.78
CA ARG A 93 -10.68 9.95 0.99
C ARG A 93 -10.72 8.84 -0.05
N LEU A 94 -11.20 7.66 0.31
CA LEU A 94 -11.33 6.54 -0.62
C LEU A 94 -12.31 6.85 -1.75
N GLU A 95 -13.44 7.49 -1.46
CA GLU A 95 -14.40 7.92 -2.46
C GLU A 95 -13.81 8.94 -3.42
N ARG A 96 -13.05 9.93 -2.90
CA ARG A 96 -12.31 10.88 -3.75
C ARG A 96 -11.30 10.19 -4.65
N ILE A 97 -10.53 9.23 -4.12
CA ILE A 97 -9.54 8.46 -4.90
C ILE A 97 -10.24 7.63 -5.97
N LYS A 98 -11.33 6.93 -5.63
CA LYS A 98 -12.12 6.16 -6.60
C LYS A 98 -12.69 7.03 -7.71
N ALA A 99 -13.26 8.18 -7.36
CA ALA A 99 -13.78 9.14 -8.34
C ALA A 99 -12.66 9.67 -9.26
N LYS A 100 -11.48 9.96 -8.71
CA LYS A 100 -10.32 10.39 -9.50
C LYS A 100 -9.86 9.31 -10.47
N LEU A 101 -9.68 8.07 -10.01
CA LEU A 101 -9.27 6.95 -10.85
C LEU A 101 -10.30 6.66 -11.95
N ALA A 102 -11.59 6.66 -11.62
CA ALA A 102 -12.66 6.48 -12.59
C ALA A 102 -12.66 7.59 -13.66
N ASN A 103 -12.41 8.84 -13.27
CA ASN A 103 -12.30 9.95 -14.22
C ASN A 103 -11.05 9.83 -15.12
N GLU A 104 -9.92 9.41 -14.57
CA GLU A 104 -8.69 9.18 -15.35
C GLU A 104 -8.88 8.04 -16.36
N GLU A 105 -9.53 6.95 -15.94
CA GLU A 105 -9.85 5.81 -16.79
C GLU A 105 -10.87 6.19 -17.88
N TYR A 106 -11.93 6.92 -17.52
CA TYR A 106 -12.88 7.47 -18.48
C TYR A 106 -12.17 8.32 -19.54
N LYS A 107 -11.33 9.27 -19.12
CA LYS A 107 -10.54 10.11 -20.04
C LYS A 107 -9.62 9.30 -20.94
N ARG A 108 -8.99 8.23 -20.41
CA ARG A 108 -8.14 7.33 -21.19
C ARG A 108 -8.95 6.65 -22.30
N ILE A 109 -10.12 6.14 -21.98
CA ILE A 109 -10.99 5.42 -22.92
C ILE A 109 -11.57 6.38 -23.98
N THR A 110 -11.98 7.58 -23.57
CA THR A 110 -12.58 8.58 -24.48
C THR A 110 -11.56 9.45 -25.21
N ARG A 111 -10.25 9.26 -24.97
CA ARG A 111 -9.16 10.09 -25.53
C ARG A 111 -9.23 10.19 -27.06
N ASN A 112 -9.61 9.11 -27.73
CA ASN A 112 -9.63 9.04 -29.20
C ASN A 112 -10.93 9.58 -29.82
N VAL A 113 -11.95 9.85 -28.99
CA VAL A 113 -13.25 10.36 -29.44
C VAL A 113 -13.26 11.89 -29.43
N ASN A 114 -12.47 12.51 -28.55
CA ASN A 114 -12.38 13.96 -28.43
C ASN A 114 -11.28 14.55 -29.34
N THR A 115 -11.63 14.85 -30.58
CA THR A 115 -10.71 15.45 -31.58
C THR A 115 -10.20 16.84 -31.18
N GLN A 116 -10.89 17.55 -30.26
CA GLN A 116 -10.45 18.85 -29.74
C GLN A 116 -9.33 18.72 -28.69
N GLU A 117 -9.35 17.68 -27.85
CA GLU A 117 -8.32 17.46 -26.84
C GLU A 117 -7.02 16.90 -27.44
N ILE A 118 -7.05 16.17 -28.56
CA ILE A 118 -5.84 15.69 -29.23
C ILE A 118 -4.94 16.86 -29.67
N ASN A 119 -5.54 17.96 -30.14
CA ASN A 119 -4.82 19.18 -30.50
C ASN A 119 -4.27 19.97 -29.28
N ARG A 120 -4.83 19.77 -28.08
CA ARG A 120 -4.50 20.55 -26.86
C ARG A 120 -3.70 19.77 -25.82
N SER A 121 -3.80 18.45 -25.82
CA SER A 121 -3.13 17.53 -24.87
C SER A 121 -1.69 17.23 -25.26
N GLY A 122 -1.36 17.37 -26.55
CA GLY A 122 0.04 17.37 -26.99
C GLY A 122 0.85 18.50 -26.35
N THR A 123 0.21 19.57 -25.89
CA THR A 123 0.89 20.72 -25.27
C THR A 123 1.02 20.58 -23.76
N LEU A 124 0.00 20.14 -23.01
CA LEU A 124 0.00 20.19 -21.54
C LEU A 124 0.71 19.02 -20.84
N ALA A 125 0.61 17.80 -21.38
CA ALA A 125 1.38 16.67 -20.87
C ALA A 125 2.87 16.84 -21.20
N ASP A 126 3.15 17.38 -22.39
CA ASP A 126 4.51 17.72 -22.81
C ASP A 126 5.06 18.93 -22.04
N LEU A 127 4.23 19.90 -21.66
CA LEU A 127 4.63 20.99 -20.74
C LEU A 127 5.06 20.47 -19.37
N GLY A 128 4.44 19.39 -18.85
CA GLY A 128 4.78 18.76 -17.56
C GLY A 128 6.15 18.05 -17.57
N SER A 129 6.49 17.36 -18.66
CA SER A 129 7.83 16.83 -18.89
C SER A 129 8.83 17.93 -19.24
N GLN A 130 8.42 18.93 -20.01
CA GLN A 130 9.22 20.09 -20.37
C GLN A 130 9.57 20.95 -19.15
N VAL A 131 8.69 21.17 -18.16
CA VAL A 131 9.09 21.96 -16.98
C VAL A 131 10.22 21.32 -16.18
N ARG A 132 10.36 19.98 -16.22
CA ARG A 132 11.48 19.29 -15.57
C ARG A 132 12.78 19.43 -16.36
N SER A 133 12.73 19.36 -17.69
CA SER A 133 13.91 19.58 -18.55
C SER A 133 14.31 21.05 -18.64
N VAL A 134 13.35 21.97 -18.73
CA VAL A 134 13.54 23.43 -18.74
C VAL A 134 14.22 23.87 -17.45
N LYS A 135 13.86 23.33 -16.29
CA LYS A 135 14.53 23.68 -15.03
C LYS A 135 16.02 23.37 -15.07
N ALA A 136 16.41 22.22 -15.62
CA ALA A 136 17.82 21.84 -15.75
C ALA A 136 18.55 22.77 -16.73
N VAL A 137 17.98 23.00 -17.92
CA VAL A 137 18.57 23.91 -18.92
C VAL A 137 18.73 25.33 -18.38
N VAL A 138 17.74 25.86 -17.66
CA VAL A 138 17.79 27.20 -17.06
C VAL A 138 18.90 27.30 -16.02
N VAL A 139 19.06 26.30 -15.16
CA VAL A 139 20.13 26.28 -14.14
C VAL A 139 21.50 26.25 -14.81
N THR A 140 21.66 25.48 -15.89
CA THR A 140 22.93 25.35 -16.61
C THR A 140 23.30 26.64 -17.36
N VAL A 141 22.34 27.27 -18.04
CA VAL A 141 22.56 28.59 -18.68
C VAL A 141 22.91 29.65 -17.65
N PHE A 142 22.26 29.63 -16.49
CA PHE A 142 22.58 30.55 -15.40
C PHE A 142 24.01 30.34 -14.88
N ASN A 143 24.42 29.08 -14.67
CA ASN A 143 25.77 28.75 -14.23
C ASN A 143 26.82 29.26 -15.22
N PHE A 144 26.63 29.00 -16.52
CA PHE A 144 27.48 29.51 -17.60
C PHE A 144 27.63 31.04 -17.55
N LEU A 145 26.51 31.77 -17.44
CA LEU A 145 26.53 33.24 -17.37
C LEU A 145 27.27 33.76 -16.16
N VAL A 146 27.08 33.12 -14.99
CA VAL A 146 27.79 33.48 -13.76
C VAL A 146 29.29 33.26 -13.92
N THR A 147 29.72 32.13 -14.51
CA THR A 147 31.14 31.82 -14.71
C THR A 147 31.80 32.82 -15.68
N VAL A 148 31.16 33.12 -16.82
CA VAL A 148 31.69 34.08 -17.80
C VAL A 148 31.76 35.49 -17.21
N ALA A 149 30.73 35.93 -16.48
CA ALA A 149 30.73 37.24 -15.83
C ALA A 149 31.81 37.34 -14.73
N ALA A 150 31.97 36.28 -13.93
CA ALA A 150 33.01 36.22 -12.90
C ALA A 150 34.42 36.24 -13.53
N ALA A 151 34.66 35.49 -14.61
CA ALA A 151 35.92 35.48 -15.34
C ALA A 151 36.26 36.87 -15.92
N PHE A 152 35.26 37.54 -16.50
CA PHE A 152 35.41 38.91 -16.99
C PHE A 152 35.76 39.89 -15.87
N ALA A 153 34.99 39.88 -14.78
CA ALA A 153 35.21 40.79 -13.65
C ALA A 153 36.58 40.55 -13.00
N CYS A 154 36.95 39.28 -12.78
CA CYS A 154 38.23 38.90 -12.21
C CYS A 154 39.40 39.33 -13.10
N SER A 155 39.32 39.07 -14.41
CA SER A 155 40.36 39.49 -15.35
C SER A 155 40.44 41.00 -15.49
N TYR A 156 39.31 41.72 -15.49
CA TYR A 156 39.29 43.17 -15.52
C TYR A 156 39.95 43.80 -14.28
N ILE A 157 39.62 43.31 -13.08
CA ILE A 157 40.25 43.77 -11.84
C ILE A 157 41.73 43.37 -11.80
N GLY A 158 42.08 42.14 -12.19
CA GLY A 158 43.46 41.66 -12.23
C GLY A 158 44.33 42.41 -13.25
N SER A 159 43.77 42.78 -14.39
CA SER A 159 44.46 43.54 -15.44
C SER A 159 44.87 44.94 -14.98
N GLN A 160 44.34 45.45 -13.86
CA GLN A 160 44.75 46.73 -13.30
C GLN A 160 46.24 46.76 -12.90
N TYR A 161 46.81 45.61 -12.58
CA TYR A 161 48.22 45.47 -12.21
C TYR A 161 49.16 45.32 -13.42
N LEU A 162 48.62 45.00 -14.60
CA LEU A 162 49.40 44.74 -15.82
C LEU A 162 49.30 45.88 -16.84
N PHE A 163 48.13 46.50 -16.96
CA PHE A 163 47.86 47.55 -17.93
C PHE A 163 47.37 48.81 -17.22
N THR A 164 47.87 49.99 -17.62
CA THR A 164 47.42 51.28 -17.09
C THR A 164 46.22 51.83 -17.86
N ASP A 165 46.10 51.48 -19.14
CA ASP A 165 45.02 51.94 -20.01
C ASP A 165 43.74 51.10 -19.84
N THR A 166 42.61 51.80 -19.71
CA THR A 166 41.26 51.22 -19.61
C THR A 166 40.89 50.38 -20.83
N ALA A 167 41.28 50.78 -22.05
CA ALA A 167 40.96 50.03 -23.25
C ALA A 167 41.67 48.67 -23.28
N ALA A 168 42.96 48.65 -22.94
CA ALA A 168 43.73 47.41 -22.84
C ALA A 168 43.18 46.45 -21.77
N ARG A 169 42.73 46.99 -20.62
CA ARG A 169 42.08 46.20 -19.55
C ARG A 169 40.83 45.50 -20.05
N VAL A 170 39.92 46.23 -20.70
CA VAL A 170 38.68 45.66 -21.25
C VAL A 170 38.98 44.62 -22.33
N ILE A 171 39.90 44.88 -23.25
CA ILE A 171 40.26 43.93 -24.31
C ILE A 171 40.82 42.64 -23.69
N SER A 172 41.72 42.76 -22.72
CA SER A 172 42.31 41.59 -22.04
C SER A 172 41.25 40.76 -21.29
N SER A 173 40.28 41.41 -20.64
CA SER A 173 39.23 40.73 -19.90
C SER A 173 38.20 40.05 -20.81
N VAL A 174 37.89 40.64 -21.97
CA VAL A 174 37.05 39.99 -23.00
C VAL A 174 37.74 38.74 -23.55
N ILE A 175 39.04 38.81 -23.85
CA ILE A 175 39.79 37.64 -24.35
C ILE A 175 39.79 36.53 -23.30
N ALA A 176 40.11 36.84 -22.05
CA ALA A 176 40.11 35.85 -20.97
C ALA A 176 38.72 35.23 -20.74
N ALA A 177 37.66 36.05 -20.68
CA ALA A 177 36.29 35.56 -20.53
C ALA A 177 35.85 34.70 -21.71
N SER A 178 36.30 35.01 -22.93
CA SER A 178 35.99 34.22 -24.13
C SER A 178 36.61 32.82 -24.07
N VAL A 179 37.86 32.70 -23.61
CA VAL A 179 38.52 31.39 -23.44
C VAL A 179 37.78 30.54 -22.40
N VAL A 180 37.42 31.13 -21.25
CA VAL A 180 36.66 30.43 -20.21
C VAL A 180 35.27 30.03 -20.71
N GLY A 181 34.59 30.92 -21.42
CA GLY A 181 33.27 30.63 -22.01
C GLY A 181 33.32 29.48 -23.02
N LEU A 182 34.36 29.41 -23.86
CA LEU A 182 34.55 28.28 -24.78
C LEU A 182 34.83 26.97 -24.04
N ALA A 183 35.59 27.01 -22.94
CA ALA A 183 35.86 25.83 -22.12
C ALA A 183 34.58 25.30 -21.43
N GLU A 184 33.80 26.19 -20.82
CA GLU A 184 32.49 25.88 -20.22
C GLU A 184 31.50 25.33 -21.26
N LEU A 185 31.42 25.96 -22.44
CA LEU A 185 30.55 25.51 -23.53
C LEU A 185 30.96 24.13 -24.03
N TYR A 186 32.25 23.85 -24.16
CA TYR A 186 32.75 22.53 -24.53
C TYR A 186 32.35 21.46 -23.51
N VAL A 187 32.49 21.76 -22.21
CA VAL A 187 32.05 20.85 -21.14
C VAL A 187 30.55 20.61 -21.22
N LEU A 188 29.75 21.66 -21.44
CA LEU A 188 28.30 21.55 -21.59
C LEU A 188 27.88 20.69 -22.78
N VAL A 189 28.48 20.90 -23.95
CA VAL A 189 28.18 20.07 -25.13
C VAL A 189 28.55 18.62 -24.85
N ARG A 190 29.69 18.38 -24.22
CA ARG A 190 30.16 17.03 -23.91
C ARG A 190 29.31 16.32 -22.85
N THR A 191 28.78 17.04 -21.86
CA THR A 191 27.85 16.43 -20.89
C THR A 191 26.52 16.07 -21.54
N ILE A 192 26.02 16.90 -22.46
CA ILE A 192 24.80 16.60 -23.22
C ILE A 192 25.01 15.41 -24.15
N GLU A 193 26.13 15.36 -24.90
CA GLU A 193 26.46 14.23 -25.77
C GLU A 193 26.75 12.94 -24.98
N GLY A 194 27.36 13.06 -23.79
CA GLY A 194 27.63 11.93 -22.89
C GLY A 194 26.35 11.31 -22.31
N GLU A 195 25.32 12.08 -22.02
CA GLU A 195 24.01 11.53 -21.62
C GLU A 195 23.25 10.86 -22.79
N LEU A 196 23.63 11.14 -24.04
CA LEU A 196 23.09 10.50 -25.25
C LEU A 196 23.93 9.30 -25.73
N GLY A 197 25.08 9.04 -25.10
CA GLY A 197 26.11 8.13 -25.57
C GLY A 197 26.49 7.04 -24.58
N GLU A 198 25.53 6.23 -24.13
CA GLU A 198 25.69 4.79 -23.86
C GLU A 198 24.29 4.15 -23.62
N PRO A 199 24.05 2.89 -24.03
CA PRO A 199 22.80 2.15 -23.78
C PRO A 199 22.59 1.74 -22.32
#